data_AF-A0A935BEX8-F1
#
_entry.id   AF-A0A935BEX8-F1
#
_cell.length_a   1.000
_cell.length_b   1.000
_cell.length_c   1.000
_cell.angle_alpha   90.00
_cell.angle_beta   90.00
_cell.angle_gamma   90.00
#
_symmetry.space_group_name_H-M   'P 1'
#
loop_
_entity.id
_entity.type
_entity.pdbx_description
1 polymer ?
#
loop_
_entity_poly.entity_id
_entity_poly.type
_entity_poly.pdbx_seq_one_letter_code
_entity_poly.pdbx_strand_id
1 'polypeptide(L)'
;MKLFLYTLLVLVLVGVPASAQRNVTPAIDRDPIMEADAKHNLDVARQAFTPLKKAYKQVLMRFEETYAAYPEFSNIDEFLYLAGMSSYYLSENKGKQKVDLKSAKEKEKYAPEKLRADAIAFLSTVVEKHPESKFVADASKALAELKALK
;
A
#
# COMPACT_ATOMS: atom_id res chain seq x y z
N MET A 1 -49.61 57.67 10.98
CA MET A 1 -48.20 57.72 11.41
C MET A 1 -47.88 56.38 12.04
N LYS A 2 -47.05 55.52 11.40
CA LYS A 2 -45.59 55.46 11.59
C LYS A 2 -45.27 55.36 13.10
N LEU A 3 -44.64 54.31 13.63
CA LEU A 3 -43.35 53.79 13.19
C LEU A 3 -42.99 52.49 13.96
N PHE A 4 -42.54 51.49 13.21
CA PHE A 4 -41.47 50.49 13.44
C PHE A 4 -41.12 50.00 14.86
N LEU A 5 -41.12 48.70 15.20
CA LEU A 5 -40.39 47.50 14.69
C LEU A 5 -39.22 47.08 15.59
N TYR A 6 -39.02 45.76 15.62
CA TYR A 6 -37.86 44.95 16.04
C TYR A 6 -37.73 44.54 17.52
N THR A 7 -38.22 43.34 17.82
CA THR A 7 -37.63 42.45 18.83
C THR A 7 -36.70 41.46 18.13
N LEU A 8 -35.40 41.61 18.39
CA LEU A 8 -34.31 40.79 17.87
C LEU A 8 -34.26 39.43 18.61
N LEU A 9 -34.46 38.34 17.88
CA LEU A 9 -34.27 36.96 18.37
C LEU A 9 -32.76 36.64 18.35
N VAL A 10 -32.14 36.53 19.52
CA VAL A 10 -30.74 36.08 19.64
C VAL A 10 -30.71 34.55 19.63
N LEU A 11 -30.34 33.98 18.49
CA LEU A 11 -30.11 32.55 18.33
C LEU A 11 -28.67 32.25 18.76
N VAL A 12 -28.50 31.62 19.93
CA VAL A 12 -27.20 31.14 20.40
C VAL A 12 -26.82 29.90 19.61
N LEU A 13 -26.00 30.09 18.57
CA LEU A 13 -25.28 29.02 17.89
C LEU A 13 -24.15 28.54 18.81
N VAL A 14 -24.39 27.46 19.55
CA VAL A 14 -23.33 26.71 20.23
C VAL A 14 -22.59 25.91 19.15
N GLY A 15 -21.68 26.57 18.44
CA GLY A 15 -20.70 25.89 17.59
C GLY A 15 -19.74 25.14 18.49
N VAL A 16 -19.90 23.81 18.59
CA VAL A 16 -18.89 22.94 19.19
C VAL A 16 -17.65 23.01 18.29
N PRO A 17 -16.49 23.51 18.75
CA PRO A 17 -15.27 23.36 17.97
C PRO A 17 -14.86 21.90 18.07
N ALA A 18 -15.31 21.09 17.11
CA ALA A 18 -14.68 19.80 16.81
C ALA A 18 -13.36 20.07 16.06
N SER A 19 -12.41 20.77 16.69
CA SER A 19 -11.08 20.94 16.13
C SER A 19 -10.18 19.83 16.69
N ALA A 20 -10.16 18.74 15.92
CA ALA A 20 -9.06 17.82 15.69
C ALA A 20 -7.82 18.03 16.60
N GLN A 21 -7.64 17.13 17.57
CA GLN A 21 -6.29 16.74 17.94
C GLN A 21 -5.65 16.20 16.66
N ARG A 22 -4.86 17.05 15.98
CA ARG A 22 -3.84 16.55 15.06
C ARG A 22 -3.02 15.59 15.92
N ASN A 23 -3.16 14.30 15.69
CA ASN A 23 -2.11 13.36 16.04
C ASN A 23 -0.88 13.90 15.34
N VAL A 24 -0.04 14.65 16.08
CA VAL A 24 1.26 15.09 15.59
C VAL A 24 2.09 13.83 15.64
N THR A 25 1.89 12.96 14.66
CA THR A 25 2.81 11.86 14.39
C THR A 25 4.16 12.52 14.26
N PRO A 26 5.18 12.14 15.06
CA PRO A 26 6.50 12.70 14.94
C PRO A 26 6.91 12.68 13.47
N ALA A 27 7.32 13.83 12.93
CA ALA A 27 7.78 13.89 11.55
C ALA A 27 8.97 12.94 11.43
N ILE A 28 8.80 11.87 10.65
CA ILE A 28 9.91 10.96 10.34
C ILE A 28 10.92 11.77 9.55
N ASP A 29 12.14 11.88 10.08
CA ASP A 29 13.26 12.45 9.34
C ASP A 29 13.68 11.44 8.27
N ARG A 30 13.33 11.76 7.02
CA ARG A 30 13.51 10.88 5.86
C ARG A 30 14.76 11.31 5.12
N ASP A 31 15.73 10.40 4.98
CA ASP A 31 16.95 10.66 4.21
C ASP A 31 16.57 10.99 2.75
N PRO A 32 16.90 12.19 2.24
CA PRO A 32 16.49 12.60 0.90
C PRO A 32 17.04 11.74 -0.24
N ILE A 33 18.22 11.14 -0.06
CA ILE A 33 18.86 10.28 -1.06
C ILE A 33 18.15 8.92 -1.08
N MET A 34 17.98 8.30 0.08
CA MET A 34 17.26 7.03 0.19
C MET A 34 15.82 7.15 -0.29
N GLU A 35 15.18 8.29 -0.01
CA GLU A 35 13.83 8.62 -0.47
C GLU A 35 13.75 8.73 -1.99
N ALA A 36 14.74 9.36 -2.63
CA ALA A 36 14.78 9.47 -4.09
C ALA A 36 15.01 8.10 -4.76
N ASP A 37 15.91 7.28 -4.22
CA ASP A 37 16.19 5.93 -4.71
C ASP A 37 14.96 5.02 -4.56
N ALA A 38 14.28 5.08 -3.41
CA ALA A 38 13.05 4.34 -3.18
C ALA A 38 11.91 4.76 -4.12
N LYS A 39 11.78 6.07 -4.43
CA LYS A 39 10.84 6.57 -5.44
C LYS A 39 11.14 6.02 -6.83
N HIS A 40 12.42 6.02 -7.22
CA HIS A 40 12.82 5.43 -8.50
C HIS A 40 12.45 3.94 -8.58
N ASN A 41 12.73 3.17 -7.52
CA ASN A 41 12.36 1.76 -7.47
C ASN A 41 10.84 1.55 -7.54
N LEU A 42 10.06 2.38 -6.84
CA LEU A 42 8.59 2.33 -6.92
C LEU A 42 8.10 2.64 -8.34
N ASP A 43 8.67 3.62 -9.04
CA ASP A 43 8.29 3.95 -10.41
C ASP A 43 8.59 2.79 -11.37
N VAL A 44 9.73 2.12 -11.21
CA VAL A 44 10.06 0.90 -11.96
C VAL A 44 9.04 -0.21 -11.63
N ALA A 45 8.65 -0.36 -10.37
CA ALA A 45 7.65 -1.33 -9.94
C ALA A 45 6.27 -1.06 -10.58
N ARG A 46 5.81 0.20 -10.56
CA ARG A 46 4.55 0.62 -11.21
C ARG A 46 4.54 0.26 -12.69
N GLN A 47 5.62 0.59 -13.42
CA GLN A 47 5.73 0.25 -14.83
C GLN A 47 5.70 -1.26 -15.08
N ALA A 48 6.40 -2.03 -14.24
CA ALA A 48 6.44 -3.48 -14.30
C ALA A 48 5.07 -4.13 -14.02
N PHE A 49 4.29 -3.55 -13.11
CA PHE A 49 2.99 -4.08 -12.68
C PHE A 49 1.88 -3.95 -13.75
N THR A 50 2.04 -3.04 -14.72
CA THR A 50 1.01 -2.75 -15.73
C THR A 50 0.42 -4.01 -16.40
N PRO A 51 -0.86 -3.99 -16.81
CA PRO A 51 -1.49 -5.13 -17.51
C PRO A 51 -0.75 -5.57 -18.78
N LEU A 52 -0.02 -4.65 -19.41
CA LEU A 52 0.82 -4.92 -20.57
C LEU A 52 2.08 -5.72 -20.18
N LYS A 53 2.80 -5.29 -19.14
CA LYS A 53 4.07 -5.93 -18.76
C LYS A 53 3.88 -7.17 -17.90
N LYS A 54 2.98 -7.14 -16.91
CA LYS A 54 2.78 -8.22 -15.91
C LYS A 54 4.11 -8.78 -15.39
N ALA A 55 5.07 -7.89 -15.15
CA ALA A 55 6.42 -8.21 -14.76
C ALA A 55 6.51 -8.25 -13.22
N TYR A 56 5.68 -9.11 -12.61
CA TYR A 56 5.52 -9.20 -11.16
C TYR A 56 6.79 -9.62 -10.42
N LYS A 57 7.67 -10.42 -11.05
CA LYS A 57 8.99 -10.75 -10.47
C LYS A 57 9.87 -9.50 -10.37
N GLN A 58 9.78 -8.59 -11.34
CA GLN A 58 10.49 -7.30 -11.29
C GLN A 58 9.98 -6.40 -10.16
N VAL A 59 8.67 -6.42 -9.90
CA VAL A 59 8.08 -5.70 -8.76
C VAL A 59 8.67 -6.21 -7.45
N LEU A 60 8.70 -7.53 -7.25
CA LEU A 60 9.25 -8.14 -6.02
C LEU A 60 10.73 -7.83 -5.84
N MET A 61 11.54 -7.88 -6.91
CA MET A 61 12.97 -7.53 -6.81
C MET A 61 13.19 -6.10 -6.35
N ARG A 62 12.40 -5.13 -6.87
CA ARG A 62 12.51 -3.72 -6.46
C ARG A 62 11.99 -3.50 -5.05
N PHE A 63 10.91 -4.19 -4.68
CA PHE A 63 10.37 -4.13 -3.34
C PHE A 63 11.36 -4.68 -2.30
N GLU A 64 11.93 -5.86 -2.54
CA GLU A 64 12.90 -6.49 -1.64
C GLU A 64 14.12 -5.58 -1.41
N GLU A 65 14.64 -4.97 -2.48
CA GLU A 65 15.76 -4.01 -2.42
C GLU A 65 15.40 -2.78 -1.57
N THR A 66 14.27 -2.14 -1.85
CA THR A 66 13.84 -0.95 -1.12
C THR A 66 13.47 -1.27 0.33
N TYR A 67 12.73 -2.35 0.59
CA TYR A 67 12.26 -2.67 1.94
C TYR A 67 13.39 -3.10 2.87
N ALA A 68 14.41 -3.78 2.34
CA ALA A 68 15.60 -4.14 3.11
C ALA A 68 16.46 -2.91 3.46
N ALA A 69 16.56 -1.93 2.55
CA ALA A 69 17.37 -0.73 2.76
C ALA A 69 16.63 0.38 3.53
N TYR A 70 15.34 0.57 3.26
CA TYR A 70 14.58 1.75 3.68
C TYR A 70 13.08 1.45 3.90
N PRO A 71 12.73 0.73 4.98
CA PRO A 71 11.35 0.33 5.26
C PRO A 71 10.40 1.49 5.62
N GLU A 72 10.94 2.64 6.03
CA GLU A 72 10.18 3.86 6.41
C GLU A 72 9.89 4.79 5.22
N PHE A 73 10.10 4.30 4.00
CA PHE A 73 9.83 5.00 2.76
C PHE A 73 8.43 5.62 2.73
N SER A 74 8.31 6.88 2.30
CA SER A 74 7.05 7.62 2.39
C SER A 74 5.88 7.02 1.61
N ASN A 75 6.14 6.21 0.58
CA ASN A 75 5.12 5.50 -0.20
C ASN A 75 5.23 3.98 -0.03
N ILE A 76 5.66 3.52 1.14
CA ILE A 76 5.81 2.09 1.41
C ILE A 76 4.49 1.33 1.35
N ASP A 77 3.37 1.98 1.67
CA ASP A 77 2.02 1.43 1.56
C ASP A 77 1.69 0.98 0.12
N GLU A 78 1.99 1.81 -0.87
CA GLU A 78 1.84 1.47 -2.29
C GLU A 78 2.77 0.33 -2.68
N PHE A 79 4.02 0.37 -2.22
CA PHE A 79 4.99 -0.64 -2.60
C PHE A 79 4.63 -2.02 -2.01
N LEU A 80 4.20 -2.04 -0.74
CA LEU A 80 3.65 -3.23 -0.08
C LEU A 80 2.44 -3.78 -0.83
N TYR A 81 1.52 -2.90 -1.26
CA TYR A 81 0.36 -3.32 -2.06
C TYR A 81 0.80 -3.95 -3.39
N LEU A 82 1.66 -3.29 -4.15
CA LEU A 82 2.16 -3.80 -5.43
C LEU A 82 2.93 -5.12 -5.27
N ALA A 83 3.73 -5.25 -4.22
CA ALA A 83 4.45 -6.48 -3.88
C ALA A 83 3.47 -7.60 -3.52
N GLY A 84 2.50 -7.33 -2.64
CA GLY A 84 1.48 -8.29 -2.23
C GLY A 84 0.66 -8.82 -3.41
N MET A 85 0.17 -7.93 -4.26
CA MET A 85 -0.57 -8.32 -5.48
C MET A 85 0.32 -9.06 -6.49
N SER A 86 1.59 -8.66 -6.62
CA SER A 86 2.55 -9.35 -7.49
C SER A 86 2.83 -10.77 -7.01
N SER A 87 3.02 -10.96 -5.71
CA SER A 87 3.16 -12.29 -5.10
C SER A 87 1.92 -13.15 -5.31
N TYR A 88 0.72 -12.58 -5.09
CA TYR A 88 -0.54 -13.28 -5.35
C TYR A 88 -0.63 -13.72 -6.82
N TYR A 89 -0.43 -12.82 -7.76
CA TYR A 89 -0.52 -13.14 -9.19
C TYR A 89 0.56 -14.13 -9.65
N LEU A 90 1.76 -14.08 -9.10
CA LEU A 90 2.79 -15.09 -9.39
C LEU A 90 2.40 -16.46 -8.84
N SER A 91 1.77 -16.53 -7.66
CA SER A 91 1.30 -17.80 -7.10
C SER A 91 0.25 -18.50 -7.99
N GLU A 92 -0.50 -17.70 -8.75
CA GLU A 92 -1.48 -18.17 -9.74
C GLU A 92 -0.91 -18.26 -11.16
N ASN A 93 0.42 -18.13 -11.32
CA ASN A 93 1.10 -18.17 -12.62
C ASN A 93 0.56 -17.12 -13.65
N LYS A 94 0.13 -15.94 -13.18
CA LYS A 94 -0.42 -14.86 -14.01
C LYS A 94 0.65 -13.89 -14.57
N GLY A 95 1.92 -14.06 -14.20
CA GLY A 95 3.04 -13.25 -14.68
C GLY A 95 3.48 -13.60 -16.10
N LYS A 96 4.04 -12.63 -16.84
CA LYS A 96 4.66 -12.88 -18.16
C LYS A 96 6.12 -13.33 -18.09
N GLN A 97 6.75 -13.13 -16.93
CA GLN A 97 8.13 -13.55 -16.69
C GLN A 97 8.16 -15.04 -16.35
N LYS A 98 9.11 -15.78 -16.92
CA LYS A 98 9.31 -17.20 -16.58
C LYS A 98 9.92 -17.31 -15.18
N VAL A 99 9.34 -18.19 -14.37
CA VAL A 99 9.88 -18.63 -13.09
C VAL A 99 10.37 -20.07 -13.29
N ASP A 100 11.63 -20.33 -12.98
CA ASP A 100 12.20 -21.66 -13.09
C ASP A 100 12.20 -22.38 -11.74
N LEU A 101 11.11 -23.10 -11.44
CA LEU A 101 10.99 -23.87 -10.20
C LEU A 101 11.93 -25.09 -10.12
N LYS A 102 12.70 -25.39 -11.18
CA LYS A 102 13.76 -26.43 -11.13
C LYS A 102 15.06 -25.88 -10.53
N SER A 103 15.29 -24.58 -10.65
CA SER A 103 16.40 -23.91 -9.98
C SER A 103 16.10 -23.81 -8.49
N ALA A 104 17.00 -24.32 -7.64
CA ALA A 104 16.82 -24.28 -6.18
C ALA A 104 16.60 -22.85 -5.67
N LYS A 105 17.35 -21.88 -6.22
CA LYS A 105 17.26 -20.45 -5.86
C LYS A 105 15.91 -19.84 -6.24
N GLU A 106 15.40 -20.16 -7.43
CA GLU A 106 14.10 -19.62 -7.85
C GLU A 106 12.94 -20.33 -7.17
N LYS A 107 13.06 -21.64 -6.93
CA LYS A 107 12.08 -22.39 -6.16
C LYS A 107 11.95 -21.84 -4.74
N GLU A 108 13.07 -21.55 -4.09
CA GLU A 108 13.07 -20.97 -2.74
C GLU A 108 12.31 -19.63 -2.68
N LYS A 109 12.43 -18.79 -3.71
CA LYS A 109 11.78 -17.47 -3.74
C LYS A 109 10.36 -17.48 -4.29
N TYR A 110 10.09 -18.28 -5.31
CA TYR A 110 8.89 -18.19 -6.14
C TYR A 110 8.04 -19.46 -6.12
N ALA A 111 8.26 -20.35 -5.16
CA ALA A 111 7.34 -21.42 -4.84
C ALA A 111 5.91 -20.85 -4.59
N PRO A 112 4.84 -21.41 -5.19
CA PRO A 112 3.48 -20.88 -5.04
C PRO A 112 2.99 -20.74 -3.60
N GLU A 113 3.34 -21.68 -2.72
CA GLU A 113 3.04 -21.63 -1.29
C GLU A 113 3.72 -20.46 -0.59
N LYS A 114 4.99 -20.20 -0.91
CA LYS A 114 5.72 -19.05 -0.39
C LYS A 114 5.13 -17.75 -0.90
N LEU A 115 4.84 -17.67 -2.20
CA LEU A 115 4.25 -16.49 -2.80
C LEU A 115 2.89 -16.15 -2.19
N ARG A 116 2.06 -17.14 -1.84
CA ARG A 116 0.82 -16.91 -1.10
C ARG A 116 1.07 -16.38 0.30
N ALA A 117 2.04 -16.94 1.01
CA ALA A 117 2.42 -16.46 2.34
C ALA A 117 2.94 -15.01 2.29
N ASP A 118 3.81 -14.69 1.34
CA ASP A 118 4.35 -13.34 1.13
C ASP A 118 3.23 -12.37 0.73
N ALA A 119 2.30 -12.78 -0.13
CA ALA A 119 1.13 -11.98 -0.48
C ALA A 119 0.28 -11.64 0.74
N ILE A 120 -0.01 -12.62 1.60
CA ILE A 120 -0.74 -12.41 2.85
C ILE A 120 0.01 -11.44 3.74
N ALA A 121 1.31 -11.66 3.96
CA ALA A 121 2.12 -10.81 4.84
C ALA A 121 2.14 -9.34 4.38
N PHE A 122 2.40 -9.09 3.10
CA PHE A 122 2.48 -7.73 2.57
C PHE A 122 1.12 -7.04 2.56
N LEU A 123 0.06 -7.71 2.12
CA LEU A 123 -1.29 -7.13 2.08
C LEU A 123 -1.85 -6.91 3.50
N SER A 124 -1.59 -7.82 4.45
CA SER A 124 -1.93 -7.60 5.86
C SER A 124 -1.21 -6.38 6.41
N THR A 125 0.06 -6.17 6.05
CA THR A 125 0.81 -4.98 6.49
C THR A 125 0.16 -3.69 5.98
N VAL A 126 -0.36 -3.66 4.74
CA VAL A 126 -1.12 -2.50 4.23
C VAL A 126 -2.34 -2.23 5.11
N VAL A 127 -3.15 -3.27 5.39
CA VAL A 127 -4.40 -3.11 6.16
C VAL A 127 -4.15 -2.74 7.62
N GLU A 128 -3.13 -3.33 8.24
CA GLU A 128 -2.88 -3.21 9.68
C GLU A 128 -2.03 -1.98 10.02
N LYS A 129 -1.03 -1.65 9.19
CA LYS A 129 -0.06 -0.57 9.48
C LYS A 129 -0.28 0.71 8.68
N HIS A 130 -1.05 0.64 7.58
CA HIS A 130 -1.36 1.78 6.73
C HIS A 130 -2.88 1.92 6.50
N PRO A 131 -3.71 1.97 7.57
CA PRO A 131 -5.17 2.02 7.44
C PRO A 131 -5.70 3.27 6.71
N GLU A 132 -4.90 4.33 6.62
CA GLU A 132 -5.16 5.54 5.85
C GLU A 132 -4.91 5.40 4.35
N SER A 133 -4.24 4.32 3.93
CA SER A 133 -3.88 4.10 2.54
C SER A 133 -5.10 3.87 1.64
N LYS A 134 -5.07 4.42 0.43
CA LYS A 134 -6.09 4.16 -0.60
C LYS A 134 -6.16 2.69 -1.04
N PHE A 135 -5.15 1.89 -0.72
CA PHE A 135 -5.05 0.48 -1.11
C PHE A 135 -5.71 -0.49 -0.13
N VAL A 136 -6.18 -0.02 1.04
CA VAL A 136 -6.75 -0.89 2.09
C VAL A 136 -7.93 -1.71 1.61
N ALA A 137 -8.84 -1.11 0.83
CA ALA A 137 -10.02 -1.81 0.33
C ALA A 137 -9.65 -2.97 -0.62
N ASP A 138 -8.76 -2.70 -1.57
CA ASP A 138 -8.28 -3.70 -2.54
C ASP A 138 -7.45 -4.79 -1.85
N ALA A 139 -6.56 -4.40 -0.91
CA ALA A 139 -5.76 -5.35 -0.13
C ALA A 139 -6.65 -6.27 0.72
N SER A 140 -7.68 -5.72 1.38
CA SER A 140 -8.63 -6.51 2.17
C SER A 140 -9.39 -7.52 1.31
N LYS A 141 -9.81 -7.10 0.11
CA LYS A 141 -10.48 -7.99 -0.85
C LYS A 141 -9.55 -9.12 -1.29
N ALA A 142 -8.31 -8.79 -1.68
CA ALA A 142 -7.33 -9.79 -2.08
C ALA A 142 -6.99 -10.77 -0.94
N LEU A 143 -6.90 -10.30 0.31
CA LEU A 143 -6.72 -11.17 1.47
C LEU A 143 -7.89 -12.13 1.69
N ALA A 144 -9.13 -11.68 1.46
CA ALA A 144 -10.30 -12.55 1.55
C ALA A 144 -10.27 -13.64 0.47
N GLU A 145 -9.89 -13.29 -0.76
CA GLU A 145 -9.69 -14.25 -1.85
C GLU A 145 -8.57 -15.25 -1.52
N LEU A 146 -7.42 -14.77 -1.04
CA LEU A 146 -6.27 -15.61 -0.65
C LEU A 146 -6.62 -16.61 0.45
N LYS A 147 -7.40 -16.20 1.45
CA LYS A 147 -7.85 -17.08 2.55
C LYS A 147 -8.91 -18.09 2.10
N ALA A 148 -9.62 -17.82 1.01
CA ALA A 148 -10.59 -18.74 0.43
C ALA A 148 -9.94 -19.81 -0.46
N LEU A 149 -8.70 -19.58 -0.92
CA LEU A 149 -7.90 -20.56 -1.63
C LEU A 149 -7.43 -21.63 -0.64
N LYS A 150 -7.92 -22.87 -0.80
CA LYS A 150 -7.49 -24.03 -0.03
C LYS A 150 -6.08 -24.49 -0.41
#